data_AF-A0A6L6WRI3-F1
#
_entry.id   AF-A0A6L6WRI3-F1
#
_cell.length_a   1.000
_cell.length_b   1.000
_cell.length_c   1.000
_cell.angle_alpha   90.00
_cell.angle_beta   90.00
_cell.angle_gamma   90.00
#
_symmetry.space_group_name_H-M   'P 1'
#
loop_
_entity.id
_entity.type
_entity.pdbx_description
1 polymer ?
#
loop_
_entity_poly.entity_id
_entity_poly.type
_entity_poly.pdbx_seq_one_letter_code
_entity_poly.pdbx_strand_id
1 'polypeptide(L)'
;MPKKSDRRVALPAGLVPLLTQKEIETYYGVSEWQILQWIKGGMPQEPFAGRGRRFSLAKCEAWHADNDELMDDEADVLAASV
;
A
#
# COMPACT_ATOMS: atom_id res chain seq x y z
N MET A 1 -36.01 -5.03 18.52
CA MET A 1 -34.85 -4.11 18.33
C MET A 1 -33.58 -4.95 18.49
N PRO A 2 -32.75 -5.13 17.44
CA PRO A 2 -31.58 -6.00 17.51
C PRO A 2 -30.55 -5.46 18.50
N LYS A 3 -30.02 -6.35 19.38
CA LYS A 3 -28.97 -6.00 20.36
C LYS A 3 -27.64 -5.74 19.62
N LYS A 4 -26.78 -4.86 20.15
CA LYS A 4 -25.48 -4.49 19.53
C LYS A 4 -24.59 -5.71 19.20
N SER A 5 -24.75 -6.81 19.92
CA SER A 5 -24.02 -8.08 19.72
C SER A 5 -24.35 -8.78 18.41
N ASP A 6 -25.55 -8.54 17.85
CA ASP A 6 -26.08 -9.21 16.65
C ASP A 6 -25.46 -8.69 15.34
N ARG A 7 -24.69 -7.59 15.41
CA ARG A 7 -24.09 -6.92 14.25
C ARG A 7 -22.67 -7.38 13.93
N ARG A 8 -22.13 -8.36 14.65
CA ARG A 8 -20.77 -8.85 14.45
C ARG A 8 -20.81 -10.01 13.47
N VAL A 9 -20.49 -9.73 12.22
CA VAL A 9 -20.31 -10.74 11.17
C VAL A 9 -18.89 -11.33 11.31
N ALA A 10 -18.77 -12.64 11.17
CA ALA A 10 -17.48 -13.31 11.14
C ALA A 10 -16.69 -12.83 9.90
N LEU A 11 -15.51 -12.29 10.14
CA LEU A 11 -14.61 -11.86 9.07
C LEU A 11 -13.93 -13.09 8.46
N PRO A 12 -13.75 -13.14 7.13
CA PRO A 12 -13.00 -14.21 6.49
C PRO A 12 -11.53 -14.21 6.97
N ALA A 13 -10.97 -15.40 7.14
CA ALA A 13 -9.55 -15.56 7.45
C ALA A 13 -8.68 -15.04 6.29
N GLY A 14 -7.57 -14.37 6.59
CA GLY A 14 -6.68 -13.77 5.58
C GLY A 14 -6.93 -12.29 5.28
N LEU A 15 -7.76 -11.60 6.07
CA LEU A 15 -7.76 -10.13 6.07
C LEU A 15 -6.41 -9.63 6.61
N VAL A 16 -5.49 -9.34 5.70
CA VAL A 16 -4.30 -8.55 6.04
C VAL A 16 -4.82 -7.22 6.60
N PRO A 17 -4.46 -6.85 7.84
CA PRO A 17 -4.94 -5.61 8.42
C PRO A 17 -4.44 -4.46 7.55
N LEU A 18 -5.36 -3.56 7.18
CA LEU A 18 -4.99 -2.36 6.46
C LEU A 18 -4.05 -1.52 7.32
N LEU A 19 -2.82 -1.39 6.84
CA LEU A 19 -1.77 -0.68 7.56
C LEU A 19 -2.09 0.81 7.60
N THR A 20 -1.82 1.41 8.74
CA THR A 20 -1.78 2.85 8.91
C THR A 20 -0.49 3.42 8.32
N GLN A 21 -0.44 4.73 8.20
CA GLN A 21 0.74 5.48 7.76
C GLN A 21 2.03 5.11 8.53
N LYS A 22 1.97 5.04 9.87
CA LYS A 22 3.14 4.66 10.68
C LYS A 22 3.57 3.21 10.50
N GLU A 23 2.61 2.31 10.28
CA GLU A 23 2.90 0.89 10.09
C GLU A 23 3.54 0.64 8.72
N ILE A 24 3.09 1.31 7.67
CA ILE A 24 3.69 1.18 6.33
C ILE A 24 5.09 1.81 6.28
N GLU A 25 5.32 2.93 6.99
CA GLU A 25 6.64 3.53 7.19
C GLU A 25 7.59 2.56 7.89
N THR A 26 7.13 1.93 8.97
CA THR A 26 7.91 0.94 9.73
C THR A 26 8.22 -0.29 8.88
N TYR A 27 7.25 -0.76 8.09
CA TYR A 27 7.42 -1.93 7.22
C TYR A 27 8.52 -1.72 6.18
N TYR A 28 8.49 -0.59 5.47
CA TYR A 28 9.49 -0.28 4.44
C TYR A 28 10.76 0.39 5.01
N GLY A 29 10.79 0.76 6.28
CA GLY A 29 11.91 1.47 6.89
C GLY A 29 12.11 2.89 6.33
N VAL A 30 11.04 3.54 5.88
CA VAL A 30 11.07 4.85 5.21
C VAL A 30 10.38 5.94 6.03
N SER A 31 10.64 7.19 5.67
CA SER A 31 9.96 8.35 6.27
C SER A 31 8.57 8.59 5.65
N GLU A 32 7.72 9.32 6.37
CA GLU A 32 6.41 9.78 5.88
C GLU A 32 6.51 10.47 4.51
N TRP A 33 7.55 11.30 4.32
CA TRP A 33 7.78 12.01 3.07
C TRP A 33 7.90 11.05 1.88
N GLN A 34 8.62 9.93 2.06
CA GLN A 34 8.80 8.93 1.00
C GLN A 34 7.46 8.29 0.63
N ILE A 35 6.65 7.90 1.61
CA ILE A 35 5.30 7.35 1.38
C ILE A 35 4.43 8.37 0.62
N LEU A 36 4.52 9.65 0.97
CA LEU A 36 3.77 10.69 0.25
C LEU A 36 4.20 10.85 -1.21
N GLN A 37 5.49 10.63 -1.54
CA GLN A 37 5.96 10.61 -2.93
C GLN A 37 5.39 9.41 -3.68
N TRP A 38 5.42 8.21 -3.08
CA TRP A 38 4.82 7.02 -3.70
C TRP A 38 3.33 7.20 -3.95
N ILE A 39 2.61 7.83 -3.02
CA ILE A 39 1.19 8.14 -3.21
C ILE A 39 0.97 9.11 -4.38
N LYS A 40 1.85 10.09 -4.58
CA LYS A 40 1.81 10.94 -5.78
C LYS A 40 2.11 10.14 -7.05
N GLY A 41 3.00 9.15 -6.96
CA GLY A 41 3.31 8.19 -8.02
C GLY A 41 2.23 7.13 -8.27
N GLY A 42 1.12 7.16 -7.54
CA GLY A 42 -0.02 6.25 -7.76
C GLY A 42 -0.06 5.02 -6.84
N MET A 43 0.73 5.01 -5.76
CA MET A 43 0.67 3.93 -4.76
C MET A 43 -0.76 3.72 -4.24
N PRO A 44 -1.25 2.47 -4.20
CA PRO A 44 -2.64 2.17 -3.88
C PRO A 44 -3.01 2.51 -2.44
N GLN A 45 -4.18 3.13 -2.28
CA GLN A 45 -4.79 3.47 -0.99
C GLN A 45 -6.19 2.86 -0.91
N GLU A 46 -6.49 2.21 0.21
CA GLU A 46 -7.80 1.60 0.43
C GLU A 46 -8.80 2.61 0.99
N PRO A 47 -10.05 2.59 0.49
CA PRO A 47 -11.12 3.40 1.07
C PRO A 47 -11.40 2.94 2.49
N PHE A 48 -11.35 3.88 3.43
CA PHE A 48 -11.63 3.63 4.84
C PHE A 48 -12.69 4.61 5.32
N ALA A 49 -13.73 4.09 5.99
CA ALA A 49 -14.85 4.90 6.46
C ALA A 49 -14.48 5.86 7.61
N GLY A 50 -13.33 5.66 8.25
CA GLY A 50 -12.81 6.52 9.31
C GLY A 50 -11.82 7.58 8.80
N ARG A 51 -11.16 8.26 9.74
CA ARG A 51 -10.12 9.24 9.41
C ARG A 51 -8.78 8.54 9.12
N GLY A 52 -8.08 9.01 8.09
CA GLY A 52 -6.71 8.61 7.79
C GLY A 52 -6.57 7.67 6.59
N ARG A 53 -5.33 7.47 6.16
CA ARG A 53 -4.96 6.61 5.03
C ARG A 53 -4.81 5.16 5.48
N ARG A 54 -5.13 4.24 4.57
CA ARG A 54 -5.06 2.81 4.79
C ARG A 54 -4.40 2.13 3.61
N PHE A 55 -3.44 1.26 3.90
CA PHE A 55 -2.61 0.61 2.90
C PHE A 55 -2.82 -0.89 2.96
N SER A 56 -3.11 -1.49 1.81
CA SER A 56 -3.07 -2.95 1.67
C SER A 56 -1.66 -3.36 1.30
N LEU A 57 -0.99 -4.12 2.17
CA LEU A 57 0.39 -4.54 1.96
C LEU A 57 0.58 -5.22 0.60
N ALA A 58 -0.26 -6.21 0.30
CA ALA A 58 -0.20 -6.96 -0.96
C ALA A 58 -0.34 -6.07 -2.20
N LYS A 59 -1.18 -5.03 -2.15
CA LYS A 59 -1.32 -4.09 -3.29
C LYS A 59 -0.11 -3.17 -3.40
N CYS A 60 0.46 -2.76 -2.28
CA CYS A 60 1.67 -1.94 -2.26
C CYS A 60 2.87 -2.72 -2.80
N GLU A 61 3.02 -3.98 -2.41
CA GLU A 61 4.07 -4.88 -2.91
C GLU A 61 3.92 -5.15 -4.40
N ALA A 62 2.70 -5.41 -4.88
CA ALA A 62 2.44 -5.55 -6.31
C ALA A 62 2.79 -4.26 -7.08
N TRP A 63 2.40 -3.10 -6.56
CA TRP A 63 2.79 -1.82 -7.15
C TRP A 63 4.30 -1.63 -7.17
N HIS A 64 5.01 -2.01 -6.10
CA HIS A 64 6.48 -1.96 -6.09
C HIS A 64 7.09 -2.90 -7.12
N ALA A 65 6.59 -4.13 -7.26
CA ALA A 65 7.07 -5.06 -8.28
C ALA A 65 6.89 -4.51 -9.71
N ASP A 66 5.72 -3.93 -10.00
CA ASP A 66 5.44 -3.31 -11.31
C ASP A 66 6.33 -2.07 -11.58
N ASN A 67 6.72 -1.33 -10.54
CA ASN A 67 7.58 -0.14 -10.69
C ASN A 67 9.08 -0.47 -10.70
N ASP A 68 9.49 -1.58 -10.10
CA ASP A 68 10.88 -2.07 -10.14
C ASP A 68 11.23 -2.55 -11.56
N GLU A 69 10.31 -3.28 -12.21
CA GLU A 69 10.45 -3.74 -13.60
C GLU A 69 10.57 -2.57 -14.59
N LEU A 70 9.86 -1.46 -14.35
CA LEU A 70 9.99 -0.24 -15.15
C LEU A 70 11.34 0.48 -14.98
N MET A 71 12.03 0.28 -13.86
CA MET A 71 13.35 0.88 -13.59
C MET A 71 14.48 0.10 -14.28
N ASP A 72 14.34 -1.22 -14.42
CA ASP A 72 15.28 -2.05 -15.17
C ASP A 72 15.23 -1.77 -16.68
N ASP A 73 14.05 -1.48 -17.25
CA ASP A 73 13.89 -1.12 -18.68
C ASP A 73 14.52 0.24 -19.02
N GLU A 74 14.38 1.29 -18.18
CA GLU A 74 15.03 2.59 -18.43
C GLU A 74 16.56 2.52 -18.29
N ALA A 75 17.08 1.67 -17.41
CA ALA A 75 18.51 1.46 -17.25
C ALA A 75 19.14 0.84 -18.51
N ASP A 76 18.43 -0.05 -19.20
CA ASP A 76 18.91 -0.70 -20.44
C ASP A 76 18.92 0.27 -21.64
N VAL A 77 17.93 1.17 -21.75
CA VAL A 77 17.88 2.19 -22.81
C VAL A 77 19.02 3.22 -22.68
N LEU A 78 19.41 3.55 -21.45
CA LEU A 78 20.56 4.42 -21.18
C LEU A 78 21.91 3.73 -21.44
N ALA A 79 22.02 2.42 -21.17
CA ALA A 79 23.22 1.64 -21.48
C ALA A 79 23.41 1.42 -22.99
N ALA A 80 22.33 1.32 -23.77
CA ALA A 80 22.38 1.18 -25.23
C ALA A 80 22.68 2.50 -25.98
N SER A 81 22.71 3.64 -25.27
CA SER A 81 22.99 4.97 -25.84
C SER A 81 24.44 5.45 -25.62
N VAL A 82 25.34 4.57 -25.16
CA VAL A 82 26.79 4.84 -24.95
C VAL A 82 27.65 4.08 -25.96
#